data_AF-A0A8J7U3J8-F1
#
_entry.id   AF-A0A8J7U3J8-F1
#
_cell.length_a   1.000
_cell.length_b   1.000
_cell.length_c   1.000
_cell.angle_alpha   90.00
_cell.angle_beta   90.00
_cell.angle_gamma   90.00
#
_symmetry.space_group_name_H-M   'P 1'
#
loop_
_entity.id
_entity.type
_entity.pdbx_description
1 polymer ?
#
loop_
_entity_poly.entity_id
_entity_poly.type
_entity_poly.pdbx_seq_one_letter_code
_entity_poly.pdbx_strand_id
1 'polypeptide(L)'
;MESWLLADLETLGDFYGKGFKLPKNFSKVRLEGIPKNEVMAILEKSTSRTGKGTYSKGKHSFKILMIVRPEEVAKKSPWARYFLETLREKAEEFCG
;
A
#
# COMPACT_ATOMS: atom_id res chain seq x y z
N MET A 1 -5.21 -1.84 6.16
CA MET A 1 -4.04 -0.99 5.89
C MET A 1 -3.15 -1.62 4.84
N GLU A 2 -2.81 -2.91 4.93
CA GLU A 2 -1.86 -3.56 4.03
C GLU A 2 -2.27 -3.48 2.54
N SER A 3 -3.56 -3.40 2.27
CA SER A 3 -4.10 -3.10 0.94
C SER A 3 -3.65 -1.76 0.36
N TRP A 4 -3.38 -0.75 1.21
CA TRP A 4 -2.86 0.55 0.80
C TRP A 4 -1.41 0.45 0.30
N LEU A 5 -0.61 -0.48 0.84
CA LEU A 5 0.75 -0.70 0.34
C LEU A 5 0.75 -1.23 -1.09
N LEU A 6 -0.29 -2.01 -1.45
CA LEU A 6 -0.50 -2.48 -2.81
C LEU A 6 -1.16 -1.45 -3.74
N ALA A 7 -1.57 -0.28 -3.19
CA ALA A 7 -2.07 0.82 -4.00
C ALA A 7 -0.93 1.59 -4.68
N ASP A 8 0.16 1.83 -3.96
CA ASP A 8 1.34 2.51 -4.49
C ASP A 8 2.46 1.51 -4.81
N LEU A 9 2.29 0.84 -5.96
CA LEU A 9 3.19 -0.23 -6.40
C LEU A 9 4.59 0.26 -6.75
N GLU A 10 4.74 1.53 -7.14
CA GLU A 10 6.02 2.14 -7.43
C GLU A 10 6.82 2.31 -6.14
N THR A 11 6.27 2.97 -5.13
CA THR A 11 6.90 3.09 -3.80
C THR A 11 7.20 1.73 -3.18
N LEU A 12 6.27 0.76 -3.31
CA LEU A 12 6.49 -0.60 -2.83
C LEU A 12 7.66 -1.29 -3.59
N GLY A 13 7.72 -1.11 -4.91
CA GLY A 13 8.79 -1.61 -5.76
C GLY A 13 10.14 -1.01 -5.42
N ASP A 14 10.21 0.31 -5.24
CA ASP A 14 11.43 1.03 -4.90
C ASP A 14 11.94 0.66 -3.51
N PHE A 15 11.03 0.54 -2.54
CA PHE A 15 11.38 0.12 -1.18
C PHE A 15 12.06 -1.26 -1.16
N TYR A 16 11.51 -2.24 -1.88
CA TYR A 16 12.06 -3.60 -1.91
C TYR A 16 13.21 -3.78 -2.90
N GLY A 17 13.21 -3.04 -4.00
CA GLY A 17 14.23 -3.05 -5.05
C GLY A 17 14.31 -4.38 -5.81
N LYS A 18 15.54 -4.76 -6.18
CA LYS A 18 15.81 -5.97 -6.98
C LYS A 18 15.20 -7.21 -6.34
N GLY A 19 14.46 -7.97 -7.14
CA GLY A 19 13.76 -9.19 -6.72
C GLY A 19 12.30 -8.99 -6.35
N PHE A 20 11.82 -7.74 -6.26
CA PHE A 20 10.40 -7.46 -6.11
C PHE A 20 9.64 -7.85 -7.38
N LYS A 21 8.54 -8.62 -7.22
CA LYS A 21 7.76 -9.08 -8.37
C LYS A 21 6.31 -9.37 -8.02
N LEU A 22 5.40 -8.56 -8.55
CA LEU A 22 3.96 -8.77 -8.40
C LEU A 22 3.46 -10.00 -9.19
N PRO A 23 2.34 -10.61 -8.76
CA PRO A 23 1.61 -11.58 -9.57
C PRO A 23 1.17 -10.97 -10.92
N LYS A 24 1.23 -11.74 -12.00
CA LYS A 24 0.96 -11.28 -13.38
C LYS A 24 -0.37 -10.52 -13.57
N ASN A 25 -1.41 -10.89 -12.80
CA ASN A 25 -2.76 -10.33 -12.96
C ASN A 25 -3.11 -9.27 -11.91
N PHE A 26 -2.17 -8.87 -11.06
CA PHE A 26 -2.45 -7.97 -9.93
C PHE A 26 -2.99 -6.60 -10.38
N SER A 27 -2.52 -6.07 -11.51
CA SER A 27 -2.93 -4.75 -12.02
C SER A 27 -4.41 -4.61 -12.37
N LYS A 28 -5.14 -5.73 -12.50
CA LYS A 28 -6.58 -5.74 -12.84
C LYS A 28 -7.48 -5.87 -11.62
N VAL A 29 -6.91 -6.03 -10.41
CA VAL A 29 -7.68 -6.35 -9.21
C VAL A 29 -8.12 -5.06 -8.51
N ARG A 30 -9.40 -5.00 -8.14
CA ARG A 30 -9.92 -3.93 -7.27
C ARG A 30 -9.46 -4.20 -5.84
N LEU A 31 -8.59 -3.33 -5.31
CA LEU A 31 -7.93 -3.51 -4.01
C LEU A 31 -8.88 -3.74 -2.84
N GLU A 32 -10.01 -3.03 -2.81
CA GLU A 32 -10.99 -3.15 -1.71
C GLU A 32 -11.76 -4.46 -1.70
N GLY A 33 -11.76 -5.20 -2.83
CA GLY A 33 -12.38 -6.51 -2.92
C GLY A 33 -11.45 -7.66 -2.54
N ILE A 34 -10.15 -7.40 -2.31
CA ILE A 34 -9.17 -8.45 -2.03
C ILE A 34 -9.30 -8.88 -0.56
N PRO A 35 -9.56 -10.17 -0.29
CA PRO A 35 -9.52 -10.70 1.07
C PRO A 35 -8.18 -10.45 1.76
N LYS A 36 -8.21 -10.17 3.06
CA LYS A 36 -7.00 -9.83 3.84
C LYS A 36 -5.89 -10.88 3.74
N ASN A 37 -6.23 -12.16 3.77
CA ASN A 37 -5.28 -13.26 3.61
C ASN A 37 -4.61 -13.23 2.22
N GLU A 38 -5.36 -12.88 1.17
CA GLU A 38 -4.82 -12.75 -0.17
C GLU A 38 -3.90 -11.53 -0.31
N VAL A 39 -4.25 -10.39 0.29
CA VAL A 39 -3.36 -9.22 0.39
C VAL A 39 -2.01 -9.60 1.00
N MET A 40 -2.04 -10.33 2.12
CA MET A 40 -0.82 -10.79 2.80
C MET A 40 -0.02 -11.76 1.92
N ALA A 41 -0.68 -12.75 1.30
CA ALA A 41 -0.02 -13.69 0.41
C ALA A 41 0.63 -13.02 -0.81
N ILE A 42 -0.02 -12.00 -1.37
CA ILE A 42 0.53 -11.19 -2.46
C ILE A 42 1.80 -10.47 -1.99
N LEU A 43 1.76 -9.82 -0.83
CA LEU A 43 2.91 -9.11 -0.27
C LEU A 43 4.09 -10.07 0.00
N GLU A 44 3.83 -11.21 0.64
CA GLU A 44 4.85 -12.21 0.93
C GLU A 44 5.48 -12.76 -0.35
N LYS A 45 4.66 -13.18 -1.31
CA LYS A 45 5.14 -13.72 -2.59
C LYS A 45 5.95 -12.70 -3.36
N SER A 46 5.49 -11.44 -3.38
CA SER A 46 6.12 -10.37 -4.17
C SER A 46 7.48 -9.93 -3.62
N THR A 47 7.75 -10.23 -2.36
CA THR A 47 8.94 -9.75 -1.63
C THR A 47 9.93 -10.86 -1.27
N SER A 48 9.50 -12.13 -1.39
CA SER A 48 10.26 -13.35 -1.04
C SER A 48 11.67 -13.45 -1.63
N ARG A 49 11.91 -12.83 -2.80
CA ARG A 49 13.21 -12.87 -3.50
C ARG A 49 14.01 -11.57 -3.39
N THR A 50 13.58 -10.63 -2.55
CA THR A 50 14.25 -9.34 -2.39
C THR A 50 15.38 -9.43 -1.36
N GLY A 51 16.35 -8.52 -1.46
CA GLY A 51 17.42 -8.42 -0.45
C GLY A 51 16.93 -7.98 0.94
N LYS A 52 15.72 -7.44 1.06
CA LYS A 52 15.08 -7.07 2.34
C LYS A 52 14.28 -8.22 2.95
N GLY A 53 14.21 -9.37 2.27
CA GLY A 53 13.43 -10.53 2.67
C GLY A 53 11.93 -10.36 2.47
N THR A 54 11.19 -11.38 2.90
CA THR A 54 9.72 -11.42 2.84
C THR A 54 9.09 -10.27 3.65
N TYR A 55 7.93 -9.79 3.19
CA TYR A 55 7.12 -8.79 3.87
C TYR A 55 6.89 -9.15 5.33
N SER A 56 7.11 -8.17 6.21
CA SER A 56 6.89 -8.29 7.64
C SER A 56 5.98 -7.16 8.11
N LYS A 57 4.81 -7.53 8.62
CA LYS A 57 3.87 -6.59 9.24
C LYS A 57 4.53 -5.91 10.44
N GLY A 58 4.28 -4.61 10.60
CA GLY A 58 4.97 -3.77 11.58
C GLY A 58 6.32 -3.29 11.04
N LYS A 59 7.29 -4.20 10.93
CA LYS A 59 8.67 -3.83 10.57
C LYS A 59 8.79 -3.15 9.20
N HIS A 60 8.16 -3.70 8.17
CA HIS A 60 8.20 -3.12 6.82
C HIS A 60 7.03 -2.17 6.60
N SER A 61 5.83 -2.49 7.11
CA SER A 61 4.65 -1.65 6.89
C SER A 61 4.86 -0.22 7.38
N PHE A 62 5.42 0.00 8.58
CA PHE A 62 5.65 1.36 9.07
C PHE A 62 6.66 2.13 8.23
N LYS A 63 7.71 1.46 7.75
CA LYS A 63 8.69 2.08 6.85
C LYS A 63 8.08 2.51 5.53
N ILE A 64 7.22 1.67 4.96
CA ILE A 64 6.56 1.96 3.68
C ILE A 64 5.51 3.07 3.88
N LEU A 65 4.75 3.06 4.98
CA LEU A 65 3.77 4.13 5.27
C LEU A 65 4.39 5.53 5.37
N MET A 66 5.65 5.64 5.79
CA MET A 66 6.35 6.94 5.83
C MET A 66 6.65 7.53 4.45
N ILE A 67 6.68 6.69 3.41
CA ILE A 67 7.09 7.09 2.05
C ILE A 67 5.99 6.89 1.01
N VAL A 68 4.86 6.29 1.39
CA VAL A 68 3.73 6.04 0.50
C VAL A 68 3.12 7.36 0.04
N ARG A 69 2.78 7.44 -1.25
CA ARG A 69 2.09 8.60 -1.82
C ARG A 69 0.59 8.55 -1.54
N PRO A 70 0.04 9.43 -0.68
CA PRO A 70 -1.37 9.36 -0.30
C PRO A 70 -2.33 9.49 -1.49
N GLU A 71 -1.94 10.25 -2.52
CA GLU A 71 -2.70 10.43 -3.75
C GLU A 71 -2.86 9.12 -4.55
N GLU A 72 -1.82 8.28 -4.60
CA GLU A 72 -1.90 6.98 -5.28
C GLU A 72 -2.77 6.00 -4.51
N VAL A 73 -2.75 6.07 -3.18
CA VAL A 73 -3.64 5.30 -2.31
C VAL A 73 -5.10 5.74 -2.52
N ALA A 74 -5.38 7.04 -2.56
CA ALA A 74 -6.72 7.60 -2.77
C ALA A 74 -7.31 7.29 -4.16
N LYS A 75 -6.47 7.20 -5.19
CA LYS A 75 -6.88 6.80 -6.55
C LYS A 75 -7.43 5.37 -6.58
N LYS A 76 -6.86 4.45 -5.78
CA LYS A 76 -7.19 3.02 -5.83
C LYS A 76 -8.05 2.51 -4.68
N SER A 77 -8.30 3.33 -3.66
CA SER A 77 -9.23 3.04 -2.57
C SER A 77 -10.15 4.24 -2.30
N PRO A 78 -11.44 4.15 -2.71
CA PRO A 78 -12.50 5.04 -2.25
C PRO A 78 -12.49 5.35 -0.76
N TRP A 79 -12.28 4.34 0.10
CA TRP A 79 -12.22 4.57 1.55
C TRP A 79 -11.01 5.38 1.99
N ALA A 80 -9.85 5.16 1.37
CA ALA A 80 -8.66 5.97 1.66
C ALA A 80 -8.86 7.42 1.21
N ARG A 81 -9.49 7.63 0.05
CA ARG A 81 -9.85 8.97 -0.43
C ARG A 81 -10.75 9.69 0.57
N TYR A 82 -11.86 9.06 0.96
CA TYR A 82 -12.81 9.61 1.93
C TYR A 82 -12.10 9.98 3.24
N PHE A 83 -11.27 9.07 3.77
CA PHE A 83 -10.51 9.32 4.99
C PHE A 83 -9.58 10.54 4.87
N LEU A 84 -8.83 10.65 3.76
CA LEU A 84 -7.90 11.76 3.54
C LEU A 84 -8.64 13.09 3.33
N GLU A 85 -9.77 13.09 2.63
CA GLU A 85 -10.64 14.26 2.45
C GLU A 85 -11.19 14.74 3.80
N THR A 86 -11.78 13.84 4.60
CA THR A 86 -12.28 14.18 5.95
C THR A 86 -11.17 14.72 6.86
N LEU A 87 -9.97 14.15 6.82
CA LEU A 87 -8.85 14.65 7.62
C LEU A 87 -8.41 16.06 7.21
N ARG A 88 -8.43 16.38 5.91
CA ARG A 88 -8.10 17.72 5.41
C ARG A 88 -9.14 18.74 5.86
N GLU A 89 -10.43 18.43 5.66
CA GLU A 89 -11.54 19.28 6.10
C GLU A 89 -11.45 19.59 7.61
N LYS A 90 -11.17 18.56 8.42
CA LYS A 90 -11.00 18.74 9.87
C LYS A 90 -9.76 19.56 10.21
N ALA A 91 -8.63 19.30 9.55
CA ALA A 91 -7.42 20.09 9.78
C ALA A 91 -7.63 21.58 9.44
N GLU A 92 -8.35 21.88 8.37
CA GLU A 92 -8.73 23.25 8.00
C GLU A 92 -9.67 23.88 9.03
N GLU A 93 -10.65 23.14 9.55
CA GLU A 93 -11.55 23.62 10.64
C GLU A 93 -10.79 23.98 11.92
N PHE A 94 -9.72 23.26 12.25
CA PHE A 94 -8.91 23.52 13.47
C PHE A 94 -7.80 24.56 13.28
N CYS A 95 -7.36 24.82 12.06
CA CYS A 95 -6.27 25.75 11.75
C CYS A 95 -6.73 27.06 11.07
N GLY A 96 -7.99 27.14 10.67
CA GLY A 96 -8.63 28.31 10.07
C GLY A 96 -9.20 29.30 11.08
#